data_AF-A0A662W809-F1
#
_entry.id   AF-A0A662W809-F1
#
_cell.length_a   1.000
_cell.length_b   1.000
_cell.length_c   1.000
_cell.angle_alpha   90.00
_cell.angle_beta   90.00
_cell.angle_gamma   90.00
#
_symmetry.space_group_name_H-M   'P 1'
#
loop_
_entity.id
_entity.type
_entity.pdbx_description
1 polymer ?
#
loop_
_entity_poly.entity_id
_entity_poly.type
_entity_poly.pdbx_seq_one_letter_code
_entity_poly.pdbx_strand_id
1 'polypeptide(L)'
;ATNYEKPVIVKIAAVHNVAAIASGIVRAGADIVAIDGFRGGTGATPKIMREHVGIPIELALAAVDRRLREERIRHKCSIIVGGGIRCAADVAKAIALGADAVYIGTAALIALGCTMCQRCHTGKCAWGICTQDPELSKRLNPKVGAQRLINLLRGWSLELKDVLGGMGINAIESLRGNRDHLRGVGLEEWELEVLGVKGAGE
;
A
#
# COMPACT_ATOMS: atom_id res chain seq x y z
N ALA A 1 15.82 1.26 21.59
CA ALA A 1 15.94 2.55 20.88
C ALA A 1 14.90 3.57 21.35
N THR A 2 13.63 3.19 21.53
CA THR A 2 12.53 4.12 21.90
C THR A 2 11.93 3.88 23.29
N ASN A 3 12.51 2.97 24.10
CA ASN A 3 11.93 2.51 25.38
C ASN A 3 10.45 2.08 25.26
N TYR A 4 10.04 1.54 24.10
CA TYR A 4 8.66 1.15 23.80
C TYR A 4 7.64 2.30 23.84
N GLU A 5 8.08 3.56 23.83
CA GLU A 5 7.19 4.72 23.80
C GLU A 5 6.78 5.13 22.38
N LYS A 6 7.59 4.76 21.39
CA LYS A 6 7.37 5.08 19.97
C LYS A 6 7.52 3.82 19.13
N PRO A 7 6.57 3.55 18.21
CA PRO A 7 6.65 2.41 17.31
C PRO A 7 7.79 2.61 16.31
N VAL A 8 8.51 1.55 16.01
CA VAL A 8 9.57 1.50 15.00
C VAL A 8 9.03 0.86 13.73
N ILE A 9 9.05 1.63 12.63
CA ILE A 9 8.63 1.18 11.30
C ILE A 9 9.86 0.95 10.45
N VAL A 10 10.01 -0.25 9.90
CA VAL A 10 11.04 -0.55 8.91
C VAL A 10 10.39 -0.64 7.54
N LYS A 11 10.73 0.32 6.67
CA LYS A 11 10.20 0.41 5.31
C LYS A 11 11.15 -0.24 4.32
N ILE A 12 10.64 -1.20 3.54
CA ILE A 12 11.39 -1.92 2.51
C ILE A 12 10.67 -1.89 1.17
N ALA A 13 11.45 -1.93 0.08
CA ALA A 13 10.90 -2.15 -1.25
C ALA A 13 10.58 -3.64 -1.44
N ALA A 14 9.50 -3.94 -2.15
CA ALA A 14 9.17 -5.28 -2.60
C ALA A 14 10.19 -5.73 -3.65
N VAL A 15 11.09 -6.64 -3.28
CA VAL A 15 12.10 -7.24 -4.16
C VAL A 15 12.18 -8.75 -3.90
N HIS A 16 13.05 -9.46 -4.63
CA HIS A 16 13.34 -10.86 -4.36
C HIS A 16 13.70 -11.08 -2.87
N ASN A 17 13.24 -12.20 -2.30
CA ASN A 17 13.45 -12.55 -0.88
C ASN A 17 12.85 -11.58 0.16
N VAL A 18 11.90 -10.73 -0.21
CA VAL A 18 11.20 -9.81 0.72
C VAL A 18 10.62 -10.53 1.96
N ALA A 19 10.15 -11.78 1.81
CA ALA A 19 9.65 -12.59 2.91
C ALA A 19 10.71 -12.92 3.98
N ALA A 20 11.93 -13.27 3.56
CA ALA A 20 13.03 -13.55 4.48
C ALA A 20 13.53 -12.27 5.17
N ILE A 21 13.60 -11.16 4.41
CA ILE A 21 13.94 -9.84 4.94
C ILE A 21 12.92 -9.43 6.01
N ALA A 22 11.62 -9.57 5.73
CA ALA A 22 10.55 -9.26 6.67
C ALA A 22 10.64 -10.13 7.94
N SER A 23 10.91 -11.43 7.83
CA SER A 23 11.15 -12.30 9.00
C SER A 23 12.30 -11.77 9.87
N GLY A 24 13.42 -11.39 9.27
CA GLY A 24 14.55 -10.79 9.98
C GLY A 24 14.19 -9.50 10.70
N ILE A 25 13.44 -8.61 10.04
CA ILE A 25 12.94 -7.35 10.62
C ILE A 25 12.05 -7.60 11.84
N VAL A 26 11.11 -8.54 11.74
CA VAL A 26 10.21 -8.87 12.86
C VAL A 26 10.98 -9.47 14.04
N ARG A 27 11.97 -10.33 13.76
CA ARG A 27 12.85 -10.91 14.80
C ARG A 27 13.75 -9.85 15.46
N ALA A 28 14.10 -8.80 14.74
CA ALA A 28 14.82 -7.65 15.29
C ALA A 28 13.95 -6.74 16.18
N GLY A 29 12.64 -7.01 16.29
CA GLY A 29 11.74 -6.30 17.20
C GLY A 29 11.10 -5.04 16.60
N ALA A 30 10.98 -4.95 15.28
CA ALA A 30 10.21 -3.86 14.65
C ALA A 30 8.71 -4.05 14.90
N ASP A 31 8.03 -2.98 15.30
CA ASP A 31 6.57 -2.98 15.51
C ASP A 31 5.81 -3.07 14.19
N ILE A 32 6.37 -2.48 13.12
CA ILE A 32 5.73 -2.38 11.81
C ILE A 32 6.73 -2.66 10.69
N VAL A 33 6.31 -3.51 9.74
CA VAL A 33 6.99 -3.70 8.45
C VAL A 33 6.18 -3.00 7.37
N ALA A 34 6.75 -1.96 6.76
CA ALA A 34 6.13 -1.26 5.64
C ALA A 34 6.71 -1.76 4.31
N ILE A 35 5.87 -2.20 3.38
CA ILE A 35 6.28 -2.78 2.10
C ILE A 35 5.75 -1.95 0.92
N ASP A 36 6.64 -1.56 0.01
CA ASP A 36 6.29 -0.76 -1.17
C ASP A 36 6.45 -1.60 -2.44
N GLY A 37 5.36 -1.76 -3.20
CA GLY A 37 5.43 -2.33 -4.54
C GLY A 37 6.11 -1.40 -5.55
N PHE A 38 6.51 -1.96 -6.70
CA PHE A 38 7.20 -1.21 -7.77
C PHE A 38 6.41 0.00 -8.32
N ARG A 39 5.09 0.04 -8.13
CA ARG A 39 4.19 1.12 -8.57
C ARG A 39 4.21 2.34 -7.65
N GLY A 40 5.18 2.43 -6.74
CA GLY A 40 5.40 3.58 -5.87
C GLY A 40 5.66 4.89 -6.65
N GLY A 41 5.21 6.00 -6.10
CA GLY A 41 5.48 7.34 -6.65
C GLY A 41 6.84 7.87 -6.19
N THR A 42 7.47 8.70 -7.02
CA THR A 42 8.74 9.38 -6.71
C THR A 42 8.77 10.76 -7.34
N GLY A 43 9.36 11.74 -6.64
CA GLY A 43 9.58 13.07 -7.18
C GLY A 43 10.74 13.13 -8.18
N ALA A 44 11.79 12.34 -7.94
CA ALA A 44 13.01 12.32 -8.73
C ALA A 44 13.70 10.95 -8.61
N THR A 45 13.68 10.17 -9.69
CA THR A 45 14.31 8.84 -9.78
C THR A 45 14.72 8.58 -11.23
N PRO A 46 15.86 7.93 -11.49
CA PRO A 46 16.23 7.51 -12.84
C PRO A 46 15.15 6.62 -13.46
N LYS A 47 14.83 6.86 -14.74
CA LYS A 47 13.79 6.11 -15.47
C LYS A 47 13.99 4.59 -15.38
N ILE A 48 15.24 4.15 -15.47
CA ILE A 48 15.60 2.72 -15.38
C ILE A 48 15.18 2.09 -14.06
N MET A 49 15.38 2.78 -12.93
CA MET A 49 14.98 2.28 -11.61
C MET A 49 13.46 2.20 -11.50
N ARG A 50 12.75 3.21 -11.98
CA ARG A 50 11.28 3.26 -11.93
C ARG A 50 10.62 2.16 -12.75
N GLU A 51 11.23 1.78 -13.88
CA GLU A 51 10.63 0.84 -14.83
C GLU A 51 11.07 -0.61 -14.65
N HIS A 52 12.20 -0.86 -13.97
CA HIS A 52 12.81 -2.20 -13.93
C HIS A 52 13.13 -2.71 -12.51
N VAL A 53 12.83 -1.96 -11.44
CA VAL A 53 13.12 -2.38 -10.07
C VAL A 53 11.84 -2.59 -9.26
N GLY A 54 11.77 -3.75 -8.63
CA GLY A 54 10.72 -4.13 -7.69
C GLY A 54 9.74 -5.15 -8.25
N ILE A 55 8.88 -5.68 -7.39
CA ILE A 55 7.83 -6.64 -7.74
C ILE A 55 6.44 -6.11 -7.34
N PRO A 56 5.34 -6.67 -7.88
CA PRO A 56 3.98 -6.32 -7.50
C PRO A 56 3.77 -6.46 -5.98
N ILE A 57 3.02 -5.52 -5.40
CA ILE A 57 2.81 -5.50 -3.94
C ILE A 57 1.98 -6.70 -3.48
N GLU A 58 1.05 -7.16 -4.33
CA GLU A 58 0.15 -8.27 -4.07
C GLU A 58 0.93 -9.58 -3.83
N LEU A 59 1.90 -9.88 -4.70
CA LEU A 59 2.76 -11.05 -4.58
C LEU A 59 3.69 -10.95 -3.36
N ALA A 60 4.32 -9.78 -3.16
CA ALA A 60 5.21 -9.55 -2.04
C ALA A 60 4.50 -9.69 -0.69
N LEU A 61 3.33 -9.08 -0.56
CA LEU A 61 2.51 -9.14 0.64
C LEU A 61 2.08 -10.58 0.94
N ALA A 62 1.56 -11.29 -0.06
CA ALA A 62 1.08 -12.66 0.13
C ALA A 62 2.20 -13.59 0.60
N ALA A 63 3.41 -13.43 0.06
CA ALA A 63 4.60 -14.17 0.44
C ALA A 63 5.09 -13.83 1.86
N VAL A 64 5.10 -12.55 2.23
CA VAL A 64 5.49 -12.10 3.58
C VAL A 64 4.49 -12.59 4.63
N ASP A 65 3.19 -12.41 4.40
CA ASP A 65 2.15 -12.86 5.34
C ASP A 65 2.21 -14.38 5.55
N ARG A 66 2.36 -15.15 4.46
CA ARG A 66 2.55 -16.61 4.52
C ARG A 66 3.76 -16.99 5.36
N ARG A 67 4.93 -16.43 5.04
CA ARG A 67 6.19 -16.75 5.75
C ARG A 67 6.12 -16.45 7.23
N LEU A 68 5.58 -15.28 7.61
CA LEU A 68 5.48 -14.90 9.02
C LEU A 68 4.47 -15.78 9.78
N ARG A 69 3.43 -16.31 9.11
CA ARG A 69 2.48 -17.28 9.69
C ARG A 69 3.12 -18.65 9.87
N GLU A 70 3.83 -19.15 8.86
CA GLU A 70 4.59 -20.41 8.93
C GLU A 70 5.61 -20.38 10.08
N GLU A 71 6.30 -19.27 10.26
CA GLU A 71 7.25 -19.06 11.37
C GLU A 71 6.57 -18.71 12.71
N ARG A 72 5.24 -18.59 12.74
CA ARG A 72 4.44 -18.26 13.93
C ARG A 72 4.82 -16.92 14.58
N ILE A 73 5.30 -15.96 13.79
CA ILE A 73 5.69 -14.61 14.25
C ILE A 73 4.83 -13.49 13.64
N ARG A 74 3.84 -13.81 12.80
CA ARG A 74 2.93 -12.83 12.19
C ARG A 74 2.24 -11.88 13.17
N HIS A 75 1.97 -12.34 14.39
CA HIS A 75 1.32 -11.57 15.44
C HIS A 75 2.25 -10.56 16.15
N LYS A 76 3.56 -10.62 15.89
CA LYS A 76 4.57 -9.77 16.54
C LYS A 76 4.74 -8.40 15.89
N CYS A 77 4.18 -8.19 14.69
CA CYS A 77 4.27 -6.92 13.97
C CYS A 77 2.98 -6.63 13.19
N SER A 78 2.79 -5.36 12.84
CA SER A 78 1.86 -4.97 11.78
C SER A 78 2.56 -4.92 10.42
N ILE A 79 1.87 -5.35 9.35
CA ILE A 79 2.28 -5.20 7.96
C ILE A 79 1.47 -4.08 7.35
N ILE A 80 2.14 -3.03 6.91
CA ILE A 80 1.51 -1.92 6.17
C ILE A 80 2.03 -1.94 4.73
N VAL A 81 1.15 -1.79 3.76
CA VAL A 81 1.56 -1.82 2.35
C VAL A 81 1.18 -0.57 1.58
N GLY A 82 1.92 -0.33 0.50
CA GLY A 82 1.55 0.63 -0.52
C GLY A 82 2.29 0.37 -1.82
N GLY A 83 2.24 1.36 -2.72
CA GLY A 83 2.72 1.18 -4.10
C GLY A 83 1.58 0.81 -5.05
N GLY A 84 0.73 1.79 -5.37
CA GLY A 84 -0.32 1.64 -6.38
C GLY A 84 -1.76 1.53 -5.86
N ILE A 85 -1.99 1.76 -4.56
CA ILE A 85 -3.33 1.82 -3.97
C ILE A 85 -4.07 3.07 -4.45
N ARG A 86 -5.13 2.88 -5.23
CA ARG A 86 -5.85 3.97 -5.93
C ARG A 86 -7.35 4.03 -5.67
N CYS A 87 -7.93 3.01 -5.06
CA CYS A 87 -9.36 2.95 -4.73
C CYS A 87 -9.61 2.03 -3.53
N ALA A 88 -10.85 2.04 -3.02
CA ALA A 88 -11.27 1.16 -1.93
C ALA A 88 -11.08 -0.33 -2.24
N ALA A 89 -11.30 -0.76 -3.48
CA ALA A 89 -11.10 -2.15 -3.88
C ALA A 89 -9.64 -2.61 -3.76
N ASP A 90 -8.66 -1.74 -4.07
CA ASP A 90 -7.24 -2.04 -3.87
C ASP A 90 -6.94 -2.23 -2.37
N VAL A 91 -7.57 -1.42 -1.50
CA VAL A 91 -7.44 -1.54 -0.03
C VAL A 91 -8.01 -2.89 0.45
N ALA A 92 -9.22 -3.24 0.01
CA ALA A 92 -9.86 -4.50 0.39
C ALA A 92 -9.03 -5.71 -0.02
N LYS A 93 -8.50 -5.73 -1.25
CA LYS A 93 -7.62 -6.79 -1.75
C LYS A 93 -6.33 -6.90 -0.93
N ALA A 94 -5.67 -5.78 -0.63
CA ALA A 94 -4.48 -5.79 0.20
C ALA A 94 -4.75 -6.35 1.60
N ILE A 95 -5.86 -5.96 2.24
CA ILE A 95 -6.23 -6.47 3.56
C ILE A 95 -6.52 -7.98 3.49
N ALA A 96 -7.29 -8.42 2.48
CA ALA A 96 -7.57 -9.84 2.24
C ALA A 96 -6.29 -10.67 2.03
N LEU A 97 -5.27 -10.11 1.39
CA LEU A 97 -3.96 -10.76 1.20
C LEU A 97 -3.09 -10.78 2.48
N GLY A 98 -3.44 -10.01 3.51
CA GLY A 98 -2.80 -10.07 4.83
C GLY A 98 -2.26 -8.74 5.36
N ALA A 99 -2.51 -7.61 4.71
CA ALA A 99 -2.09 -6.30 5.24
C ALA A 99 -2.94 -5.89 6.45
N ASP A 100 -2.30 -5.29 7.46
CA ASP A 100 -3.00 -4.68 8.61
C ASP A 100 -3.53 -3.28 8.26
N ALA A 101 -2.82 -2.56 7.39
CA ALA A 101 -3.24 -1.27 6.85
C ALA A 101 -2.58 -1.01 5.49
N VAL A 102 -3.08 0.01 4.80
CA VAL A 102 -2.45 0.56 3.60
C VAL A 102 -2.10 2.02 3.82
N TYR A 103 -1.07 2.52 3.15
CA TYR A 103 -0.83 3.96 3.03
C TYR A 103 -0.95 4.40 1.57
N ILE A 104 -1.36 5.65 1.36
CA ILE A 104 -1.53 6.25 0.04
C ILE A 104 -0.62 7.45 -0.15
N GLY A 105 -0.04 7.54 -1.34
CA GLY A 105 0.76 8.69 -1.78
C GLY A 105 0.11 9.38 -2.96
N THR A 106 0.21 8.79 -4.15
CA THR A 106 -0.27 9.38 -5.40
C THR A 106 -1.77 9.71 -5.38
N ALA A 107 -2.62 8.84 -4.82
CA ALA A 107 -4.05 9.12 -4.70
C ALA A 107 -4.32 10.36 -3.83
N ALA A 108 -3.58 10.54 -2.74
CA ALA A 108 -3.65 11.74 -1.92
C ALA A 108 -3.16 12.98 -2.67
N LEU A 109 -2.05 12.89 -3.42
CA LEU A 109 -1.57 14.00 -4.26
C LEU A 109 -2.58 14.40 -5.34
N ILE A 110 -3.27 13.44 -5.94
CA ILE A 110 -4.34 13.70 -6.91
C ILE A 110 -5.51 14.43 -6.24
N ALA A 111 -5.93 14.01 -5.05
CA ALA A 111 -6.96 14.73 -4.28
C ALA A 111 -6.55 16.18 -3.95
N LEU A 112 -5.26 16.43 -3.70
CA LEU A 112 -4.73 17.78 -3.51
C LEU A 112 -4.74 18.62 -4.80
N GLY A 113 -4.84 18.01 -5.98
CA GLY A 113 -4.87 18.68 -7.28
C GLY A 113 -3.73 18.32 -8.23
N CYS A 114 -2.98 17.25 -7.96
CA CYS A 114 -1.96 16.77 -8.89
C CYS A 114 -2.60 16.29 -10.19
N THR A 115 -2.15 16.83 -11.33
CA THR A 115 -2.62 16.41 -12.67
C THR A 115 -1.64 15.46 -13.38
N MET A 116 -0.74 14.82 -12.64
CA MET A 116 0.20 13.82 -13.17
C MET A 116 1.10 14.33 -14.31
N CYS A 117 1.60 15.57 -14.23
CA CYS A 117 2.48 16.15 -15.26
C CYS A 117 3.91 15.57 -15.29
N GLN A 118 4.29 14.75 -14.30
CA GLN A 118 5.60 14.06 -14.19
C GLN A 118 6.84 14.98 -14.20
N ARG A 119 6.68 16.26 -13.85
CA ARG A 119 7.78 17.25 -13.78
C ARG A 119 8.23 17.56 -12.36
N CYS A 120 7.92 16.70 -11.39
CA CYS A 120 8.18 16.93 -9.97
C CYS A 120 9.67 17.24 -9.68
N HIS A 121 10.59 16.50 -10.34
CA HIS A 121 12.04 16.66 -10.21
C HIS A 121 12.57 18.04 -10.61
N THR A 122 11.81 18.82 -11.38
CA THR A 122 12.21 20.16 -11.82
C THR A 122 12.04 21.23 -10.74
N GLY A 123 11.29 20.92 -9.68
CA GLY A 123 10.88 21.91 -8.67
C GLY A 123 9.89 22.96 -9.19
N LYS A 124 9.43 22.87 -10.45
CA LYS A 124 8.52 23.84 -11.10
C LYS A 124 7.11 23.29 -11.24
N CYS A 125 6.56 22.68 -10.19
CA CYS A 125 5.20 22.15 -10.21
C CYS A 125 4.19 23.28 -10.41
N ALA A 126 3.46 23.27 -11.53
CA ALA A 126 2.46 24.29 -11.85
C ALA A 126 1.30 24.36 -10.85
N TRP A 127 1.10 23.29 -10.08
CA TRP A 127 0.02 23.12 -9.09
C TRP A 127 0.44 23.42 -7.66
N GLY A 128 1.69 23.81 -7.43
CA GLY A 128 2.17 24.16 -6.08
C GLY A 128 2.39 22.99 -5.13
N ILE A 129 2.38 21.74 -5.62
CA ILE A 129 2.49 20.53 -4.79
C ILE A 129 3.97 20.12 -4.59
N CYS A 130 4.69 19.89 -5.68
CA CYS A 130 6.10 19.45 -5.65
C CYS A 130 7.03 20.61 -6.05
N THR A 131 7.11 21.64 -5.21
CA THR A 131 7.94 22.84 -5.45
C THR A 131 8.38 23.46 -4.13
N GLN A 132 9.54 24.13 -4.15
CA GLN A 132 10.02 24.98 -3.06
C GLN A 132 9.94 26.47 -3.43
N ASP A 133 9.43 26.79 -4.62
CA ASP A 133 9.24 28.18 -5.07
C ASP A 133 8.06 28.81 -4.30
N PRO A 134 8.26 29.93 -3.59
CA PRO A 134 7.22 30.59 -2.81
C PRO A 134 6.01 31.04 -3.64
N GLU A 135 6.19 31.43 -4.90
CA GLU A 135 5.09 31.87 -5.77
C GLU A 135 4.30 30.69 -6.33
N LEU A 136 4.97 29.56 -6.61
CA LEU A 136 4.28 28.35 -7.04
C LEU A 136 3.54 27.67 -5.88
N SER A 137 4.15 27.60 -4.69
CA SER A 137 3.55 26.92 -3.53
C SER A 137 2.23 27.56 -3.07
N LYS A 138 2.08 28.89 -3.20
CA LYS A 138 0.81 29.62 -2.95
C LYS A 138 -0.38 29.10 -3.76
N ARG A 139 -0.15 28.41 -4.87
CA ARG A 139 -1.22 27.84 -5.72
C ARG A 139 -1.96 26.69 -5.05
N LEU A 140 -1.32 26.01 -4.10
CA LEU A 140 -1.97 24.97 -3.30
C LEU A 140 -2.60 25.61 -2.05
N ASN A 141 -3.93 25.68 -2.00
CA ASN A 141 -4.64 26.07 -0.79
C ASN A 141 -4.74 24.87 0.17
N PRO A 142 -4.08 24.88 1.36
CA PRO A 142 -4.05 23.72 2.24
C PRO A 142 -5.42 23.37 2.82
N LYS A 143 -6.31 24.34 3.06
CA LYS A 143 -7.66 24.10 3.60
C LYS A 143 -8.53 23.36 2.57
N VAL A 144 -8.49 23.81 1.32
CA VAL A 144 -9.20 23.15 0.22
C VAL A 144 -8.62 21.77 -0.04
N GLY A 145 -7.29 21.65 -0.07
CA GLY A 145 -6.61 20.37 -0.24
C GLY A 145 -6.96 19.36 0.86
N ALA A 146 -6.93 19.78 2.12
CA ALA A 146 -7.34 18.95 3.25
C ALA A 146 -8.80 18.49 3.12
N GLN A 147 -9.73 19.38 2.77
CA GLN A 147 -11.14 19.02 2.57
C GLN A 147 -11.31 17.99 1.45
N ARG A 148 -10.58 18.13 0.34
CA ARG A 148 -10.60 17.16 -0.76
C ARG A 148 -10.06 15.80 -0.34
N LEU A 149 -8.96 15.77 0.43
CA LEU A 149 -8.39 14.53 0.95
C LEU A 149 -9.34 13.85 1.95
N ILE A 150 -9.98 14.61 2.84
CA ILE A 150 -11.02 14.11 3.75
C ILE A 150 -12.16 13.48 2.95
N ASN A 151 -12.62 14.14 1.89
CA ASN A 151 -13.69 13.63 1.03
C ASN A 151 -13.28 12.31 0.35
N LEU A 152 -12.04 12.20 -0.16
CA LEU A 152 -11.52 10.96 -0.75
C LEU A 152 -11.54 9.82 0.28
N LEU A 153 -10.96 10.04 1.46
CA LEU A 153 -10.88 9.02 2.51
C LEU A 153 -12.27 8.62 3.02
N ARG A 154 -13.19 9.58 3.14
CA ARG A 154 -14.60 9.31 3.49
C ARG A 154 -15.29 8.47 2.42
N GLY A 155 -15.11 8.81 1.15
CA GLY A 155 -15.65 8.04 0.03
C GLY A 155 -15.16 6.60 0.05
N TRP A 156 -13.85 6.40 0.18
CA TRP A 156 -13.28 5.05 0.28
C TRP A 156 -13.73 4.30 1.53
N SER A 157 -13.92 4.99 2.65
CA SER A 157 -14.44 4.35 3.86
C SER A 157 -15.88 3.84 3.69
N LEU A 158 -16.72 4.58 2.96
CA LEU A 158 -18.07 4.13 2.63
C LEU A 158 -18.04 2.97 1.62
N GLU A 159 -17.27 3.10 0.54
CA GLU A 159 -17.10 2.00 -0.44
C GLU A 159 -16.56 0.72 0.20
N LEU A 160 -15.61 0.84 1.13
CA LEU A 160 -15.11 -0.31 1.88
C LEU A 160 -16.21 -0.98 2.72
N LYS A 161 -17.12 -0.21 3.33
CA LYS A 161 -18.26 -0.78 4.06
C LYS A 161 -19.22 -1.50 3.12
N ASP A 162 -19.46 -0.95 1.93
CA ASP A 162 -20.31 -1.61 0.92
C ASP A 162 -19.67 -2.91 0.42
N VAL A 163 -18.35 -2.90 0.18
CA VAL A 163 -17.58 -4.10 -0.20
C VAL A 163 -17.63 -5.16 0.90
N LEU A 164 -17.39 -4.78 2.16
CA LEU A 164 -17.46 -5.69 3.31
C LEU A 164 -18.88 -6.25 3.49
N GLY A 165 -19.92 -5.40 3.39
CA GLY A 165 -21.32 -5.80 3.46
C GLY A 165 -21.71 -6.77 2.35
N GLY A 166 -21.24 -6.54 1.12
CA GLY A 166 -21.44 -7.45 -0.02
C GLY A 166 -20.79 -8.83 0.18
N MET A 167 -19.76 -8.92 1.02
CA MET A 167 -19.11 -10.19 1.42
C MET A 167 -19.73 -10.82 2.69
N GLY A 168 -20.69 -10.15 3.34
CA GLY A 168 -21.25 -10.58 4.63
C GLY A 168 -20.30 -10.37 5.81
N ILE A 169 -19.33 -9.47 5.69
CA ILE A 169 -18.31 -9.19 6.71
C ILE A 169 -18.67 -7.91 7.48
N ASN A 170 -18.68 -8.00 8.82
CA ASN A 170 -19.04 -6.88 9.69
C ASN A 170 -17.82 -6.12 10.28
N ALA A 171 -16.61 -6.67 10.13
CA ALA A 171 -15.38 -6.09 10.67
C ALA A 171 -14.22 -6.28 9.68
N ILE A 172 -13.41 -5.24 9.48
CA ILE A 172 -12.30 -5.27 8.52
C ILE A 172 -11.22 -6.28 8.93
N GLU A 173 -11.11 -6.55 10.22
CA GLU A 173 -10.24 -7.56 10.82
C GLU A 173 -10.62 -8.98 10.36
N SER A 174 -11.90 -9.26 10.13
CA SER A 174 -12.37 -10.56 9.61
C SER A 174 -11.98 -10.79 8.15
N LEU A 175 -11.71 -9.71 7.40
CA LEU A 175 -11.15 -9.81 6.05
C LEU A 175 -9.63 -10.05 6.08
N ARG A 176 -8.93 -9.65 7.14
CA ARG A 176 -7.46 -9.63 7.17
C ARG A 176 -6.86 -11.03 6.98
N GLY A 177 -6.20 -11.25 5.84
CA GLY A 177 -5.63 -12.54 5.48
C GLY A 177 -6.67 -13.61 5.11
N ASN A 178 -7.96 -13.25 5.04
CA ASN A 178 -9.03 -14.13 4.59
C ASN A 178 -9.10 -14.08 3.05
N ARG A 179 -8.32 -14.95 2.43
CA ARG A 179 -8.14 -15.02 0.98
C ARG A 179 -9.32 -15.71 0.27
N ASP A 180 -10.26 -16.31 1.01
CA ASP A 180 -11.42 -17.00 0.45
C ASP A 180 -12.41 -16.05 -0.25
N HIS A 181 -12.35 -14.75 0.08
CA HIS A 181 -13.11 -13.71 -0.59
C HIS A 181 -12.46 -13.18 -1.88
N LEU A 182 -11.30 -13.72 -2.27
CA LEU A 182 -10.61 -13.38 -3.52
C LEU A 182 -10.71 -14.52 -4.53
N ARG A 183 -10.81 -14.15 -5.81
CA ARG A 183 -10.67 -15.07 -6.95
C ARG A 183 -9.76 -14.45 -7.99
N GLY A 184 -8.84 -15.24 -8.51
CA GLY A 184 -7.97 -14.85 -9.60
C GLY A 184 -8.68 -14.98 -10.94
N VAL A 185 -8.62 -13.92 -11.75
CA VAL A 185 -9.19 -13.88 -13.10
C VAL A 185 -8.04 -13.63 -14.07
N GLY A 186 -7.78 -14.58 -14.97
CA GLY A 186 -6.69 -14.48 -15.94
C GLY A 186 -5.30 -14.47 -15.29
N LEU A 187 -5.16 -15.06 -14.11
CA LEU A 187 -3.87 -15.28 -13.45
C LEU A 187 -3.33 -16.68 -13.78
N GLU A 188 -2.01 -16.79 -13.86
CA GLU A 188 -1.33 -18.07 -14.02
C GLU A 188 -1.36 -18.89 -12.72
N GLU A 189 -1.17 -20.21 -12.83
CA GLU A 189 -1.24 -21.14 -11.69
C GLU A 189 -0.25 -20.77 -10.58
N TRP A 190 0.98 -20.38 -10.92
CA TRP A 190 1.97 -19.95 -9.93
C TRP A 190 1.58 -18.63 -9.23
N GLU A 191 0.87 -17.73 -9.91
CA GLU A 191 0.37 -16.49 -9.30
C GLU A 191 -0.71 -16.80 -8.28
N LEU A 192 -1.65 -17.67 -8.64
CA LEU A 192 -2.69 -18.18 -7.73
C LEU A 192 -2.06 -18.85 -6.50
N GLU A 193 -1.05 -19.69 -6.72
CA GLU A 193 -0.32 -20.38 -5.65
C GLU A 193 0.38 -19.39 -4.72
N VAL A 194 1.11 -18.40 -5.24
CA VAL A 194 1.81 -17.39 -4.41
C VAL A 194 0.80 -16.51 -3.66
N LEU A 195 -0.26 -16.07 -4.34
CA LEU A 195 -1.32 -15.28 -3.73
C LEU A 195 -2.13 -16.09 -2.73
N GLY A 196 -2.15 -17.42 -2.82
CA GLY A 196 -2.99 -18.30 -2.02
C GLY A 196 -4.48 -18.03 -2.24
N VAL A 197 -4.87 -17.81 -3.51
CA VAL A 197 -6.24 -17.56 -3.95
C VAL A 197 -6.64 -18.58 -5.01
N LYS A 198 -7.92 -18.89 -5.11
CA LYS A 198 -8.45 -19.81 -6.13
C LYS A 198 -8.71 -19.10 -7.46
N GLY A 199 -8.74 -19.86 -8.55
CA GLY A 199 -9.19 -19.36 -9.85
C GLY A 199 -10.70 -19.05 -9.85
N ALA A 200 -11.13 -18.10 -10.66
CA ALA A 200 -12.56 -17.84 -10.86
C ALA A 200 -13.23 -19.06 -11.51
N GLY A 201 -14.26 -19.60 -10.85
CA GLY A 201 -14.93 -20.85 -11.25
C GLY A 201 -14.62 -22.05 -10.34
N GLU A 202 -13.70 -21.89 -9.39
CA GLU A 202 -13.29 -22.88 -8.37
C GLU A 202 -13.68 -22.52 -6.92
#